data_AF-A0A3B1D086-F1
#
_entry.id   AF-A0A3B1D086-F1
#
_cell.length_a   1.000
_cell.length_b   1.000
_cell.length_c   1.000
_cell.angle_alpha   90.00
_cell.angle_beta   90.00
_cell.angle_gamma   90.00
#
_symmetry.space_group_name_H-M   'P 1'
#
loop_
_entity.id
_entity.type
_entity.pdbx_description
1 polymer ?
#
loop_
_entity_poly.entity_id
_entity_poly.type
_entity_poly.pdbx_seq_one_letter_code
_entity_poly.pdbx_strand_id
1 'polypeptide(L)'
;GLDSPNPNIRPPQVLQDLKKHPYVQGMIRGGSLVKYGAAILPEGGLYSMPEKFAVDGAMIVGDALGTMDVKRFSGVDKAMESGYVAAEVIWGIFDGKNDFSASSLSDYQKKLMGGWVGAELNDTRYFRKAFTDYPDILNTFIPRLTTQIDSGKSVVFSGLQSGLADPFGSLRLLGARKMIENPSSNKPVVYKEDRKHINARYKETKQEPEVFDPATIYSTADVVFYAHTHYDEDNKHIEEFDAKVCARCIKEYDDAGKDTPCVGDCTAEVHQTLGQNDRHHAMALENCVQCTTCEIVCPYENLRVRAALHGYGPDFSGM
;
A
#
# COMPACT_ATOMS: atom_id res chain seq x y z
N GLY A 1 -2.91 3.64 -3.99
CA GLY A 1 -2.57 3.06 -2.69
C GLY A 1 -2.92 4.06 -1.64
N LEU A 2 -2.08 4.20 -0.61
CA LEU A 2 -2.25 5.20 0.44
C LEU A 2 -1.95 6.64 -0.03
N ASP A 3 -1.37 6.79 -1.23
CA ASP A 3 -1.24 8.05 -1.98
C ASP A 3 -2.55 8.53 -2.65
N SER A 4 -3.69 7.92 -2.32
CA SER A 4 -5.01 8.31 -2.83
C SER A 4 -5.43 9.68 -2.29
N PRO A 5 -6.08 10.52 -3.11
CA PRO A 5 -6.71 11.73 -2.60
C PRO A 5 -8.02 11.46 -1.84
N ASN A 6 -8.60 10.26 -1.96
CA ASN A 6 -9.79 9.88 -1.20
C ASN A 6 -9.42 9.62 0.26
N PRO A 7 -9.95 10.38 1.25
CA PRO A 7 -9.68 10.12 2.68
C PRO A 7 -10.35 8.86 3.21
N ASN A 8 -11.31 8.30 2.47
CA ASN A 8 -12.10 7.13 2.88
C ASN A 8 -12.04 6.10 1.75
N ILE A 9 -10.85 5.58 1.46
CA ILE A 9 -10.64 4.47 0.51
C ILE A 9 -11.42 3.25 0.98
N ARG A 10 -11.42 3.01 2.30
CA ARG A 10 -12.04 1.83 2.93
C ARG A 10 -11.47 0.54 2.31
N PRO A 11 -10.18 0.24 2.48
CA PRO A 11 -9.52 -0.87 1.78
C PRO A 11 -10.24 -2.24 1.89
N PRO A 12 -10.80 -2.64 3.04
CA PRO A 12 -11.60 -3.87 3.12
C PRO A 12 -12.80 -3.86 2.15
N GLN A 13 -13.49 -2.72 2.05
CA GLN A 13 -14.63 -2.56 1.13
C GLN A 13 -14.18 -2.62 -0.33
N VAL A 14 -13.02 -2.05 -0.69
CA VAL A 14 -12.48 -2.14 -2.05
C VAL A 14 -12.28 -3.59 -2.47
N LEU A 15 -11.79 -4.45 -1.58
CA LEU A 15 -11.67 -5.88 -1.84
C LEU A 15 -13.05 -6.55 -1.97
N GLN A 16 -14.01 -6.20 -1.11
CA GLN A 16 -15.37 -6.71 -1.24
C GLN A 16 -16.03 -6.27 -2.55
N ASP A 17 -15.79 -5.05 -3.02
CA ASP A 17 -16.31 -4.55 -4.30
C ASP A 17 -15.69 -5.29 -5.48
N LEU A 18 -14.37 -5.52 -5.47
CA LEU A 18 -13.71 -6.36 -6.48
C LEU A 18 -14.33 -7.75 -6.56
N LYS A 19 -14.70 -8.33 -5.41
CA LYS A 19 -15.33 -9.66 -5.35
C LYS A 19 -16.71 -9.70 -5.99
N LYS A 20 -17.41 -8.58 -6.13
CA LYS A 20 -18.73 -8.51 -6.78
C LYS A 20 -18.62 -8.70 -8.30
N HIS A 21 -17.44 -8.41 -8.88
CA HIS A 21 -17.23 -8.48 -10.32
C HIS A 21 -17.56 -9.87 -10.88
N PRO A 22 -18.31 -9.99 -12.00
CA PRO A 22 -18.78 -11.29 -12.52
C PRO A 22 -17.68 -12.33 -12.75
N TYR A 23 -16.51 -11.90 -13.22
CA TYR A 23 -15.34 -12.78 -13.39
C TYR A 23 -14.85 -13.35 -12.05
N VAL A 24 -14.82 -12.53 -11.00
CA VAL A 24 -14.40 -12.95 -9.66
C VAL A 24 -15.47 -13.83 -9.02
N GLN A 25 -16.75 -13.47 -9.17
CA GLN A 25 -17.88 -14.29 -8.75
C GLN A 25 -17.85 -15.69 -9.38
N GLY A 26 -17.43 -15.81 -10.64
CA GLY A 26 -17.24 -17.11 -11.29
C GLY A 26 -16.24 -18.02 -10.59
N MET A 27 -15.28 -17.46 -9.84
CA MET A 27 -14.25 -18.20 -9.11
C MET A 27 -14.63 -18.48 -7.65
N ILE A 28 -15.33 -17.55 -6.98
CA ILE A 28 -15.55 -17.61 -5.53
C ILE A 28 -16.94 -18.09 -5.11
N ARG A 29 -17.89 -18.21 -6.04
CA ARG A 29 -19.28 -18.62 -5.72
C ARG A 29 -19.31 -19.97 -5.00
N GLY A 30 -20.05 -20.04 -3.89
CA GLY A 30 -20.11 -21.22 -3.02
C GLY A 30 -18.87 -21.44 -2.14
N GLY A 31 -17.86 -20.59 -2.25
CA GLY A 31 -16.73 -20.54 -1.34
C GLY A 31 -17.06 -19.78 -0.05
N SER A 32 -16.20 -19.94 0.95
CA SER A 32 -16.27 -19.23 2.23
C SER A 32 -14.92 -18.61 2.59
N LEU A 33 -14.94 -17.48 3.29
CA LEU A 33 -13.75 -16.88 3.88
C LEU A 33 -13.17 -17.80 4.96
N VAL A 34 -11.86 -18.02 4.91
CA VAL A 34 -11.12 -18.86 5.88
C VAL A 34 -10.14 -18.03 6.71
N LYS A 35 -9.53 -17.03 6.08
CA LYS A 35 -8.49 -16.18 6.67
C LYS A 35 -8.58 -14.78 6.09
N TYR A 36 -8.28 -13.78 6.92
CA TYR A 36 -8.13 -12.39 6.50
C TYR A 36 -6.82 -11.80 7.02
N GLY A 37 -6.18 -10.98 6.21
CA GLY A 37 -4.98 -10.25 6.57
C GLY A 37 -4.86 -8.97 5.77
N ALA A 38 -4.11 -8.03 6.31
CA ALA A 38 -3.76 -6.81 5.62
C ALA A 38 -2.31 -6.44 5.96
N ALA A 39 -1.55 -6.04 4.94
CA ALA A 39 -0.19 -5.57 5.07
C ALA A 39 0.02 -4.37 4.15
N ILE A 40 1.01 -3.55 4.48
CA ILE A 40 1.50 -2.50 3.58
C ILE A 40 2.58 -3.08 2.67
N LEU A 41 2.66 -2.56 1.45
CA LEU A 41 3.73 -2.85 0.51
C LEU A 41 4.45 -1.54 0.17
N PRO A 42 5.79 -1.49 0.21
CA PRO A 42 6.51 -0.30 -0.19
C PRO A 42 6.48 -0.14 -1.72
N GLU A 43 5.81 0.89 -2.22
CA GLU A 43 5.65 1.14 -3.66
C GLU A 43 6.57 2.23 -4.23
N GLY A 44 7.43 2.84 -3.39
CA GLY A 44 8.29 3.95 -3.80
C GLY A 44 9.47 3.55 -4.71
N GLY A 45 9.88 2.27 -4.67
CA GLY A 45 10.94 1.72 -5.51
C GLY A 45 12.33 2.32 -5.23
N LEU A 46 13.21 2.29 -6.25
CA LEU A 46 14.61 2.70 -6.13
C LEU A 46 14.81 4.09 -5.48
N TYR A 47 13.95 5.05 -5.83
CA TYR A 47 14.10 6.44 -5.36
C TYR A 47 13.57 6.69 -3.94
N SER A 48 12.87 5.74 -3.33
CA SER A 48 12.49 5.82 -1.91
C SER A 48 13.46 5.12 -0.97
N MET A 49 14.49 4.46 -1.49
CA MET A 49 15.50 3.79 -0.65
C MET A 49 16.30 4.83 0.16
N PRO A 50 16.74 4.47 1.39
CA PRO A 50 17.57 5.36 2.20
C PRO A 50 18.94 5.58 1.55
N GLU A 51 19.57 6.72 1.82
CA GLU A 51 20.91 7.02 1.28
C GLU A 51 21.99 6.02 1.74
N LYS A 52 21.81 5.47 2.95
CA LYS A 52 22.70 4.49 3.59
C LYS A 52 21.91 3.25 3.99
N PHE A 53 22.44 2.07 3.64
CA PHE A 53 21.81 0.80 4.00
C PHE A 53 22.33 0.22 5.32
N ALA A 54 23.29 0.89 5.95
CA ALA A 54 23.88 0.49 7.22
C ALA A 54 24.33 1.70 8.03
N VAL A 55 24.36 1.52 9.35
CA VAL A 55 24.94 2.42 10.34
C VAL A 55 25.86 1.60 11.25
N ASP A 56 26.52 2.24 12.23
CA ASP A 56 27.37 1.53 13.17
C ASP A 56 26.58 0.42 13.88
N GLY A 57 26.99 -0.84 13.67
CA GLY A 57 26.40 -2.02 14.28
C GLY A 57 25.03 -2.45 13.74
N ALA A 58 24.49 -1.82 12.69
CA ALA A 58 23.17 -2.18 12.17
C ALA A 58 23.04 -2.05 10.66
N MET A 59 22.21 -2.91 10.06
CA MET A 59 21.90 -2.94 8.63
C MET A 59 20.40 -3.05 8.43
N ILE A 60 19.89 -2.52 7.32
CA ILE A 60 18.48 -2.63 6.93
C ILE A 60 18.34 -3.56 5.72
N VAL A 61 17.38 -4.49 5.79
CA VAL A 61 17.13 -5.55 4.79
C VAL A 61 15.64 -5.62 4.48
N GLY A 62 15.28 -6.34 3.41
CA GLY A 62 13.89 -6.63 3.07
C GLY A 62 13.07 -5.42 2.66
N ASP A 63 11.78 -5.45 3.00
CA ASP A 63 10.85 -4.35 2.70
C ASP A 63 11.12 -3.10 3.55
N ALA A 64 11.75 -3.25 4.72
CA ALA A 64 12.22 -2.11 5.50
C ALA A 64 13.26 -1.28 4.72
N LEU A 65 14.08 -1.93 3.88
CA LEU A 65 14.99 -1.25 2.96
C LEU A 65 14.27 -0.71 1.70
N GLY A 66 13.07 -1.20 1.40
CA GLY A 66 12.30 -0.82 0.20
C GLY A 66 12.63 -1.64 -1.05
N THR A 67 12.93 -2.94 -0.88
CA THR A 67 13.36 -3.82 -1.99
C THR A 67 12.22 -4.33 -2.90
N MET A 68 10.97 -3.99 -2.61
CA MET A 68 9.80 -4.39 -3.43
C MET A 68 9.83 -3.78 -4.83
N ASP A 69 9.64 -4.64 -5.84
CA ASP A 69 9.44 -4.26 -7.23
C ASP A 69 7.95 -4.36 -7.60
N VAL A 70 7.28 -3.21 -7.63
CA VAL A 70 5.85 -3.10 -7.95
C VAL A 70 5.52 -3.58 -9.36
N LYS A 71 6.41 -3.38 -10.34
CA LYS A 71 6.16 -3.77 -11.74
C LYS A 71 6.11 -5.28 -11.89
N ARG A 72 7.04 -5.97 -11.22
CA ARG A 72 7.14 -7.43 -11.25
C ARG A 72 6.29 -8.11 -10.18
N PHE A 73 5.73 -7.33 -9.25
CA PHE A 73 5.05 -7.81 -8.05
C PHE A 73 5.91 -8.83 -7.28
N SER A 74 7.18 -8.46 -7.10
CA SER A 74 8.21 -9.33 -6.53
C SER A 74 8.99 -8.56 -5.45
N GLY A 75 9.03 -9.13 -4.26
CA GLY A 75 9.67 -8.56 -3.08
C GLY A 75 10.30 -9.63 -2.19
N VAL A 76 9.69 -10.80 -2.05
CA VAL A 76 10.20 -11.91 -1.23
C VAL A 76 11.60 -12.35 -1.66
N ASP A 77 11.80 -12.56 -2.96
CA ASP A 77 13.09 -12.93 -3.56
C ASP A 77 14.16 -11.87 -3.29
N LYS A 78 13.82 -10.59 -3.43
CA LYS A 78 14.75 -9.47 -3.19
C LYS A 78 15.03 -9.27 -1.71
N ALA A 79 14.04 -9.50 -0.86
CA ALA A 79 14.19 -9.47 0.58
C ALA A 79 15.13 -10.58 1.06
N MET A 80 14.94 -11.81 0.56
CA MET A 80 15.84 -12.94 0.83
C MET A 80 17.27 -12.64 0.36
N GLU A 81 17.44 -12.14 -0.86
CA GLU A 81 18.75 -11.77 -1.38
C GLU A 81 19.41 -10.65 -0.55
N SER A 82 18.65 -9.64 -0.14
CA SER A 82 19.17 -8.56 0.70
C SER A 82 19.70 -9.10 2.05
N GLY A 83 19.01 -10.07 2.65
CA GLY A 83 19.47 -10.77 3.85
C GLY A 83 20.71 -11.62 3.60
N TYR A 84 20.76 -12.35 2.48
CA TYR A 84 21.90 -13.16 2.08
C TYR A 84 23.17 -12.30 1.89
N VAL A 85 23.09 -11.24 1.10
CA VAL A 85 24.21 -10.34 0.83
C VAL A 85 24.65 -9.63 2.13
N ALA A 86 23.71 -9.23 2.99
CA ALA A 86 24.04 -8.67 4.30
C ALA A 86 24.83 -9.67 5.16
N ALA A 87 24.40 -10.94 5.20
CA ALA A 87 25.07 -11.99 5.95
C ALA A 87 26.50 -12.27 5.42
N GLU A 88 26.70 -12.30 4.09
CA GLU A 88 28.03 -12.46 3.50
C GLU A 88 28.99 -11.33 3.89
N VAL A 89 28.51 -10.08 3.92
CA VAL A 89 29.30 -8.92 4.34
C VAL A 89 29.67 -9.03 5.82
N ILE A 90 28.70 -9.34 6.69
CA ILE A 90 28.91 -9.53 8.13
C ILE A 90 29.92 -10.65 8.37
N TRP A 91 29.77 -11.78 7.68
CA TRP A 91 30.66 -12.94 7.83
C TRP A 91 32.11 -12.59 7.46
N GLY A 92 32.32 -11.90 6.34
CA GLY A 92 33.66 -11.46 5.93
C GLY A 92 34.30 -10.47 6.91
N ILE A 93 33.50 -9.63 7.58
CA ILE A 93 34.00 -8.72 8.63
C ILE A 93 34.38 -9.51 9.89
N PHE A 94 33.54 -10.47 10.27
CA PHE A 94 33.74 -11.30 11.46
C PHE A 94 35.01 -12.17 11.35
N ASP A 95 35.26 -12.77 10.18
CA ASP A 95 36.47 -13.56 9.91
C ASP A 95 37.75 -12.69 9.81
N GLY A 96 37.59 -11.38 9.63
CA GLY A 96 38.67 -10.43 9.44
C GLY A 96 38.86 -9.45 10.60
N LYS A 97 38.48 -8.20 10.37
CA LYS A 97 38.79 -7.06 11.25
C LYS A 97 37.91 -6.98 12.49
N ASN A 98 36.77 -7.67 12.50
CA ASN A 98 35.75 -7.60 13.55
C ASN A 98 35.29 -6.15 13.85
N ASP A 99 35.27 -5.30 12.81
CA ASP A 99 34.85 -3.90 12.87
C ASP A 99 33.50 -3.73 12.16
N PHE A 100 32.44 -3.52 12.95
CA PHE A 100 31.07 -3.34 12.47
C PHE A 100 30.65 -1.87 12.36
N SER A 101 31.61 -0.96 12.16
CA SER A 101 31.30 0.43 11.82
C SER A 101 30.58 0.56 10.48
N ALA A 102 29.87 1.67 10.28
CA ALA A 102 29.13 1.98 9.07
C ALA A 102 30.02 1.97 7.81
N SER A 103 31.31 2.33 7.94
CA SER A 103 32.27 2.29 6.84
C SER A 103 32.55 0.86 6.40
N SER A 104 32.80 -0.05 7.35
CA SER A 104 33.02 -1.47 7.10
C SER A 104 31.76 -2.15 6.55
N LEU A 105 30.57 -1.77 7.02
CA LEU A 105 29.30 -2.30 6.53
C LEU A 105 28.85 -1.71 5.17
N SER A 106 29.44 -0.61 4.71
CA SER A 106 29.02 0.08 3.48
C SER A 106 29.14 -0.76 2.20
N ASP A 107 29.94 -1.83 2.23
CA ASP A 107 30.08 -2.76 1.11
C ASP A 107 28.79 -3.52 0.80
N TYR A 108 27.88 -3.67 1.77
CA TYR A 108 26.55 -4.23 1.56
C TYR A 108 25.76 -3.47 0.49
N GLN A 109 25.69 -2.15 0.60
CA GLN A 109 24.97 -1.32 -0.37
C GLN A 109 25.57 -1.47 -1.77
N LYS A 110 26.91 -1.49 -1.88
CA LYS A 110 27.60 -1.67 -3.17
C LYS A 110 27.29 -3.03 -3.78
N LYS A 111 27.37 -4.11 -2.99
CA LYS A 111 27.11 -5.48 -3.46
C LYS A 111 25.65 -5.66 -3.88
N LEU A 112 24.70 -5.24 -3.05
CA LEU A 112 23.28 -5.39 -3.34
C LEU A 112 22.87 -4.57 -4.57
N MET A 113 23.31 -3.31 -4.64
CA MET A 113 22.96 -2.43 -5.77
C MET A 113 23.74 -2.76 -7.05
N GLY A 114 24.92 -3.37 -6.95
CA GLY A 114 25.68 -3.90 -8.08
C GLY A 114 25.18 -5.26 -8.57
N GLY A 115 24.36 -5.95 -7.77
CA GLY A 115 23.75 -7.24 -8.08
C GLY A 115 22.45 -7.12 -8.88
N TRP A 116 21.76 -8.25 -9.02
CA TRP A 116 20.52 -8.33 -9.79
C TRP A 116 19.37 -7.53 -9.15
N VAL A 117 19.30 -7.43 -7.82
CA VAL A 117 18.31 -6.61 -7.10
C VAL A 117 18.40 -5.15 -7.52
N GLY A 118 19.60 -4.56 -7.47
CA GLY A 118 19.82 -3.17 -7.90
C GLY A 118 19.53 -2.96 -9.38
N ALA A 119 19.93 -3.90 -10.24
CA ALA A 119 19.65 -3.84 -11.68
C ALA A 119 18.14 -3.84 -11.96
N GLU A 120 17.39 -4.70 -11.28
CA GLU A 120 15.94 -4.82 -11.43
C GLU A 120 15.20 -3.59 -10.90
N LEU A 121 15.52 -3.13 -9.70
CA LEU A 121 14.93 -1.91 -9.13
C LEU A 121 15.23 -0.68 -10.00
N ASN A 122 16.43 -0.62 -10.58
CA ASN A 122 16.77 0.42 -11.54
C ASN A 122 15.91 0.30 -12.80
N ASP A 123 15.75 -0.88 -13.40
CA ASP A 123 14.88 -1.08 -14.57
C ASP A 123 13.44 -0.61 -14.33
N THR A 124 12.88 -0.85 -13.15
CA THR A 124 11.45 -0.59 -12.87
C THR A 124 11.15 0.74 -12.18
N ARG A 125 12.17 1.55 -11.90
CA ARG A 125 12.11 2.78 -11.07
C ARG A 125 11.06 3.84 -11.45
N TYR A 126 10.51 3.80 -12.67
CA TYR A 126 9.47 4.73 -13.12
C TYR A 126 8.09 4.10 -13.32
N PHE A 127 7.94 2.78 -13.13
CA PHE A 127 6.69 2.09 -13.35
C PHE A 127 5.54 2.70 -12.54
N ARG A 128 5.74 2.84 -11.23
CA ARG A 128 4.72 3.43 -10.36
C ARG A 128 4.45 4.89 -10.68
N LYS A 129 5.51 5.66 -10.95
CA LYS A 129 5.42 7.10 -11.28
C LYS A 129 4.59 7.34 -12.54
N ALA A 130 4.69 6.46 -13.54
CA ALA A 130 3.92 6.56 -14.77
C ALA A 130 2.41 6.52 -14.48
N PHE A 131 1.94 5.65 -13.58
CA PHE A 131 0.52 5.61 -13.22
C PHE A 131 0.08 6.77 -12.32
N THR A 132 0.99 7.34 -11.52
CA THR A 132 0.72 8.56 -10.76
C THR A 132 0.58 9.80 -11.66
N ASP A 133 1.42 9.93 -12.69
CA ASP A 133 1.41 11.07 -13.61
C ASP A 133 0.34 10.97 -14.70
N TYR A 134 -0.08 9.74 -15.02
CA TYR A 134 -1.08 9.44 -16.03
C TYR A 134 -2.24 8.60 -15.45
N PRO A 135 -2.96 9.09 -14.42
CA PRO A 135 -4.00 8.32 -13.74
C PRO A 135 -5.18 7.96 -14.64
N ASP A 136 -5.42 8.75 -15.69
CA ASP A 136 -6.46 8.51 -16.69
C ASP A 136 -6.29 7.17 -17.43
N ILE A 137 -5.09 6.60 -17.43
CA ILE A 137 -4.86 5.26 -18.00
C ILE A 137 -5.69 4.22 -17.24
N LEU A 138 -5.63 4.24 -15.91
CA LEU A 138 -6.36 3.32 -15.04
C LEU A 138 -7.83 3.73 -14.89
N ASN A 139 -8.10 5.04 -14.80
CA ASN A 139 -9.44 5.53 -14.47
C ASN A 139 -10.38 5.64 -15.68
N THR A 140 -9.83 5.78 -16.90
CA THR A 140 -10.62 6.09 -18.09
C THR A 140 -10.30 5.17 -19.25
N PHE A 141 -9.03 5.09 -19.66
CA PHE A 141 -8.65 4.39 -20.89
C PHE A 141 -8.86 2.87 -20.79
N ILE A 142 -8.29 2.22 -19.77
CA ILE A 142 -8.42 0.78 -19.58
C ILE A 142 -9.89 0.37 -19.37
N PRO A 143 -10.67 1.02 -18.48
CA PRO A 143 -12.09 0.70 -18.33
C PRO A 143 -12.87 0.83 -19.64
N ARG A 144 -12.63 1.88 -20.44
CA ARG A 144 -13.29 2.02 -21.75
C ARG A 144 -12.90 0.89 -22.70
N LEU A 145 -11.62 0.52 -22.72
CA LEU A 145 -11.11 -0.57 -23.56
C LEU A 145 -11.74 -1.91 -23.16
N THR A 146 -11.78 -2.24 -21.88
CA THR A 146 -12.33 -3.50 -21.36
C THR A 146 -13.83 -3.58 -21.61
N THR A 147 -14.59 -2.51 -21.36
CA THR A 147 -16.04 -2.48 -21.66
C THR A 147 -16.33 -2.74 -23.14
N GLN A 148 -15.48 -2.26 -24.06
CA GLN A 148 -15.64 -2.55 -25.48
C GLN A 148 -15.33 -4.01 -25.80
N ILE A 149 -14.27 -4.58 -25.22
CA ILE A 149 -13.93 -6.00 -25.38
C ILE A 149 -15.07 -6.88 -24.85
N ASP A 150 -15.59 -6.57 -23.67
CA ASP A 150 -16.69 -7.29 -23.02
C ASP A 150 -18.00 -7.19 -23.82
N SER A 151 -18.19 -6.11 -24.59
CA SER A 151 -19.30 -5.98 -25.55
C SER A 151 -19.14 -6.83 -26.82
N GLY A 152 -18.12 -7.68 -26.90
CA GLY A 152 -17.86 -8.60 -28.01
C GLY A 152 -17.00 -8.02 -29.14
N LYS A 153 -16.37 -6.84 -28.95
CA LYS A 153 -15.49 -6.24 -29.95
C LYS A 153 -14.07 -6.80 -29.84
N SER A 154 -13.37 -6.93 -30.96
CA SER A 154 -11.96 -7.36 -30.94
C SER A 154 -11.08 -6.33 -30.24
N VAL A 155 -9.96 -6.75 -29.67
CA VAL A 155 -9.00 -5.86 -28.99
C VAL A 155 -8.49 -4.76 -29.93
N VAL A 156 -8.23 -5.10 -31.20
CA VAL A 156 -7.76 -4.14 -32.21
C VAL A 156 -8.81 -3.07 -32.48
N PHE A 157 -10.06 -3.49 -32.70
CA PHE A 157 -11.16 -2.55 -32.94
C PHE A 157 -11.43 -1.68 -31.70
N SER A 158 -11.39 -2.31 -30.52
CA SER A 158 -11.63 -1.63 -29.25
C SER A 158 -10.54 -0.61 -28.94
N GLY A 159 -9.28 -0.94 -29.23
CA GLY A 159 -8.15 -0.02 -29.10
C GLY A 159 -8.29 1.19 -30.04
N LEU A 160 -8.63 0.95 -31.32
CA LEU A 160 -8.83 2.03 -32.28
C LEU A 160 -10.00 2.94 -31.89
N GLN A 161 -11.15 2.36 -31.52
CA GLN A 161 -12.33 3.12 -31.13
C GLN A 161 -12.09 3.91 -29.84
N SER A 162 -11.44 3.30 -28.84
CA SER A 162 -11.09 3.98 -27.58
C SER A 162 -10.12 5.13 -27.81
N GLY A 163 -9.16 4.95 -28.73
CA GLY A 163 -8.20 5.99 -29.09
C GLY A 163 -8.82 7.14 -29.89
N LEU A 164 -9.74 6.86 -30.82
CA LEU A 164 -10.50 7.90 -31.52
C LEU A 164 -11.42 8.68 -30.58
N ALA A 165 -12.00 8.00 -29.59
CA ALA A 165 -12.89 8.61 -28.60
C ALA A 165 -12.14 9.40 -27.50
N ASP A 166 -10.83 9.19 -27.34
CA ASP A 166 -9.96 9.99 -26.48
C ASP A 166 -8.51 10.08 -27.04
N PRO A 167 -8.29 10.97 -28.02
CA PRO A 167 -6.97 11.16 -28.62
C PRO A 167 -5.93 11.64 -27.61
N PHE A 168 -6.33 12.45 -26.62
CA PHE A 168 -5.43 12.95 -25.58
C PHE A 168 -5.06 11.85 -24.56
N GLY A 169 -6.00 10.98 -24.19
CA GLY A 169 -5.72 9.77 -23.41
C GLY A 169 -4.74 8.83 -24.09
N SER A 170 -4.85 8.69 -25.42
CA SER A 170 -3.89 7.91 -26.21
C SER A 170 -2.47 8.49 -26.19
N LEU A 171 -2.34 9.82 -26.29
CA LEU A 171 -1.06 10.51 -26.13
C LEU A 171 -0.48 10.33 -24.71
N ARG A 172 -1.33 10.35 -23.68
CA ARG A 172 -0.93 10.10 -22.29
C ARG A 172 -0.45 8.66 -22.08
N LEU A 173 -1.10 7.68 -22.69
CA LEU A 173 -0.66 6.28 -22.68
C LEU A 173 0.73 6.12 -23.31
N LEU A 174 0.98 6.79 -24.44
CA LEU A 174 2.32 6.83 -25.05
C LEU A 174 3.35 7.50 -24.13
N GLY A 175 2.96 8.57 -23.43
CA GLY A 175 3.79 9.24 -22.41
C GLY A 175 4.18 8.30 -21.27
N ALA A 176 3.21 7.60 -20.68
CA ALA A 176 3.45 6.61 -19.64
C ALA A 176 4.35 5.47 -20.13
N ARG A 177 4.09 4.95 -21.34
CA ARG A 177 4.92 3.91 -21.95
C ARG A 177 6.35 4.37 -22.16
N LYS A 178 6.55 5.59 -22.68
CA LYS A 178 7.89 6.19 -22.84
C LYS A 178 8.59 6.34 -21.49
N MET A 179 7.86 6.73 -20.43
CA MET A 179 8.41 6.85 -19.09
C MET A 179 8.91 5.50 -18.54
N ILE A 180 8.18 4.42 -18.82
CA ILE A 180 8.53 3.05 -18.40
C ILE A 180 9.67 2.46 -19.24
N GLU A 181 9.61 2.59 -20.58
CA GLU A 181 10.53 1.93 -21.51
C GLU A 181 11.82 2.73 -21.78
N ASN A 182 11.81 4.06 -21.58
CA ASN A 182 12.99 4.91 -21.77
C ASN A 182 13.28 5.75 -20.51
N PRO A 183 13.75 5.10 -19.44
CA PRO A 183 13.84 5.72 -18.12
C PRO A 183 15.04 6.67 -17.98
N SER A 184 16.00 6.68 -18.91
CA SER A 184 17.22 7.50 -18.84
C SER A 184 16.97 8.99 -19.04
N SER A 185 15.87 9.39 -19.70
CA SER A 185 15.53 10.80 -19.91
C SER A 185 14.71 11.44 -18.79
N ASN A 186 14.30 10.64 -17.79
CA ASN A 186 13.42 11.11 -16.73
C ASN A 186 14.23 11.66 -15.55
N LYS A 187 13.67 12.66 -14.87
CA LYS A 187 14.24 13.18 -13.62
C LYS A 187 14.00 12.17 -12.49
N PRO A 188 14.91 12.08 -11.49
CA PRO A 188 14.68 11.27 -10.29
C PRO A 188 13.31 11.56 -9.66
N VAL A 189 12.65 10.50 -9.19
CA VAL A 189 11.34 10.62 -8.53
C VAL A 189 11.55 11.20 -7.13
N VAL A 190 10.77 12.23 -6.80
CA VAL A 190 10.72 12.79 -5.44
C VAL A 190 9.46 12.25 -4.78
N TYR A 191 9.64 11.52 -3.69
CA TYR A 191 8.53 11.01 -2.89
C TYR A 191 7.81 12.15 -2.18
N LYS A 192 6.48 12.03 -2.12
CA LYS A 192 5.61 12.87 -1.30
C LYS A 192 4.87 11.93 -0.37
N GLU A 193 4.84 12.29 0.92
CA GLU A 193 4.25 11.46 1.95
C GLU A 193 2.76 11.23 1.68
N ASP A 194 2.32 9.99 1.80
CA ASP A 194 0.98 9.50 1.43
C ASP A 194 -0.13 10.37 2.03
N ARG A 195 -0.06 10.67 3.34
CA ARG A 195 -0.99 11.58 4.05
C ARG A 195 -1.18 12.95 3.38
N LYS A 196 -0.17 13.47 2.67
CA LYS A 196 -0.24 14.78 1.99
C LYS A 196 -1.02 14.72 0.67
N HIS A 197 -1.45 13.54 0.23
CA HIS A 197 -2.32 13.37 -0.93
C HIS A 197 -3.80 13.51 -0.58
N ILE A 198 -4.15 13.25 0.68
CA ILE A 198 -5.52 13.24 1.16
C ILE A 198 -6.19 14.60 0.91
N ASN A 199 -7.39 14.56 0.34
CA ASN A 199 -8.21 15.72 0.07
C ASN A 199 -9.58 15.55 0.72
N ALA A 200 -9.84 16.29 1.81
CA ALA A 200 -11.12 16.26 2.51
C ALA A 200 -12.33 16.57 1.61
N ARG A 201 -12.14 17.26 0.49
CA ARG A 201 -13.19 17.60 -0.49
C ARG A 201 -13.30 16.59 -1.65
N TYR A 202 -12.66 15.42 -1.54
CA TYR A 202 -12.70 14.40 -2.57
C TYR A 202 -14.14 13.93 -2.83
N LYS A 203 -14.53 13.90 -4.11
CA LYS A 203 -15.84 13.41 -4.55
C LYS A 203 -15.71 11.97 -5.02
N GLU A 204 -16.39 11.07 -4.32
CA GLU A 204 -16.44 9.66 -4.69
C GLU A 204 -17.22 9.46 -5.99
N THR A 205 -16.75 8.49 -6.77
CA THR A 205 -17.46 8.06 -7.98
C THR A 205 -18.45 6.96 -7.57
N LYS A 206 -19.69 7.07 -8.03
CA LYS A 206 -20.68 6.01 -7.80
C LYS A 206 -20.29 4.77 -8.59
N GLN A 207 -20.26 3.63 -7.92
CA GLN A 207 -20.20 2.33 -8.59
C GLN A 207 -21.60 1.93 -9.06
N GLU A 208 -21.66 1.31 -10.23
CA GLU A 208 -22.90 0.70 -10.71
C GLU A 208 -23.24 -0.53 -9.88
N PRO A 209 -24.53 -0.84 -9.68
CA PRO A 209 -24.92 -2.03 -8.94
C PRO A 209 -24.56 -3.30 -9.73
N GLU A 210 -23.81 -4.19 -9.10
CA GLU A 210 -23.47 -5.50 -9.66
C GLU A 210 -24.35 -6.61 -9.08
N VAL A 211 -24.57 -7.67 -9.85
CA VAL A 211 -25.26 -8.88 -9.38
C VAL A 211 -24.22 -9.85 -8.85
N PHE A 212 -24.26 -10.15 -7.55
CA PHE A 212 -23.31 -11.01 -6.86
C PHE A 212 -24.00 -11.92 -5.84
N ASP A 213 -23.31 -12.97 -5.39
CA ASP A 213 -23.76 -13.81 -4.29
C ASP A 213 -23.46 -13.13 -2.93
N PRO A 214 -24.47 -12.72 -2.15
CA PRO A 214 -24.27 -12.04 -0.88
C PRO A 214 -23.48 -12.87 0.14
N ALA A 215 -23.54 -14.21 0.06
CA ALA A 215 -22.80 -15.08 0.99
C ALA A 215 -21.27 -14.98 0.83
N THR A 216 -20.81 -14.43 -0.30
CA THR A 216 -19.39 -14.23 -0.59
C THR A 216 -18.87 -12.88 -0.13
N ILE A 217 -19.72 -11.99 0.41
CA ILE A 217 -19.36 -10.63 0.81
C ILE A 217 -19.45 -10.49 2.32
N TYR A 218 -18.44 -9.86 2.92
CA TYR A 218 -18.28 -9.76 4.37
C TYR A 218 -18.18 -8.30 4.78
N SER A 219 -18.76 -7.94 5.93
CA SER A 219 -18.51 -6.63 6.54
C SER A 219 -17.05 -6.52 7.02
N THR A 220 -16.59 -5.31 7.36
CA THR A 220 -15.24 -5.16 7.92
C THR A 220 -15.11 -5.92 9.24
N ALA A 221 -16.10 -5.82 10.14
CA ALA A 221 -16.15 -6.62 11.37
C ALA A 221 -16.06 -8.13 11.10
N ASP A 222 -16.79 -8.63 10.09
CA ASP A 222 -16.73 -10.05 9.73
C ASP A 222 -15.34 -10.45 9.24
N VAL A 223 -14.67 -9.66 8.39
CA VAL A 223 -13.31 -10.04 7.94
C VAL A 223 -12.30 -9.98 9.07
N VAL A 224 -12.43 -9.03 10.00
CA VAL A 224 -11.56 -8.92 11.19
C VAL A 224 -11.64 -10.18 12.05
N PHE A 225 -12.85 -10.75 12.21
CA PHE A 225 -13.01 -12.03 12.90
C PHE A 225 -12.11 -13.14 12.30
N TYR A 226 -11.97 -13.19 10.97
CA TYR A 226 -11.10 -14.16 10.28
C TYR A 226 -9.61 -13.81 10.27
N ALA A 227 -9.20 -12.65 10.82
CA ALA A 227 -7.79 -12.38 11.10
C ALA A 227 -7.30 -13.09 12.36
N HIS A 228 -8.22 -13.58 13.21
CA HIS A 228 -7.91 -14.26 14.46
C HIS A 228 -6.89 -13.49 15.30
N THR A 229 -7.11 -12.18 15.46
CA THR A 229 -6.24 -11.33 16.26
C THR A 229 -6.28 -11.73 17.73
N HIS A 230 -5.13 -11.68 18.38
CA HIS A 230 -4.99 -11.97 19.81
C HIS A 230 -4.21 -10.87 20.50
N TYR A 231 -4.80 -10.28 21.53
CA TYR A 231 -4.23 -9.21 22.34
C TYR A 231 -4.74 -9.32 23.79
N ASP A 232 -3.98 -8.78 24.75
CA ASP A 232 -4.55 -8.50 26.08
C ASP A 232 -5.40 -7.22 26.05
N GLU A 233 -6.32 -7.10 27.02
CA GLU A 233 -7.21 -5.94 27.15
C GLU A 233 -6.44 -4.63 27.38
N ASP A 234 -5.24 -4.69 27.97
CA ASP A 234 -4.42 -3.53 28.34
C ASP A 234 -3.36 -3.16 27.28
N ASN A 235 -3.40 -3.77 26.08
CA ASN A 235 -2.41 -3.53 25.04
C ASN A 235 -2.38 -2.05 24.62
N LYS A 236 -1.19 -1.49 24.38
CA LYS A 236 -0.98 -0.06 24.03
C LYS A 236 -0.03 0.08 22.84
N HIS A 237 -0.20 -0.78 21.85
CA HIS A 237 0.71 -0.84 20.70
C HIS A 237 0.43 0.23 19.64
N ILE A 238 -0.60 1.07 19.82
CA ILE A 238 -0.81 2.29 19.03
C ILE A 238 -0.86 3.47 20.00
N GLU A 239 0.07 4.40 19.82
CA GLU A 239 0.16 5.63 20.60
C GLU A 239 -0.61 6.76 19.88
N GLU A 240 -1.44 7.48 20.63
CA GLU A 240 -1.97 8.79 20.25
C GLU A 240 -1.18 9.86 21.03
N PHE A 241 -0.54 10.81 20.33
CA PHE A 241 0.32 11.79 21.00
C PHE A 241 -0.47 12.95 21.65
N ASP A 242 -1.52 13.45 21.01
CA ASP A 242 -2.37 14.52 21.54
C ASP A 242 -3.84 14.36 21.10
N ALA A 243 -4.74 14.11 22.06
CA ALA A 243 -6.17 13.99 21.83
C ALA A 243 -6.80 15.26 21.22
N LYS A 244 -6.24 16.45 21.48
CA LYS A 244 -6.72 17.70 20.90
C LYS A 244 -6.42 17.78 19.41
N VAL A 245 -5.32 17.18 18.96
CA VAL A 245 -5.01 17.07 17.52
C VAL A 245 -6.06 16.18 16.85
N CYS A 246 -6.39 15.03 17.45
CA CYS A 246 -7.44 14.15 16.95
C CYS A 246 -8.81 14.84 16.91
N ALA A 247 -9.21 15.55 17.96
CA ALA A 247 -10.47 16.31 17.98
C ALA A 247 -10.55 17.37 16.86
N ARG A 248 -9.44 18.08 16.58
CA ARG A 248 -9.37 19.02 15.45
C ARG A 248 -9.49 18.29 14.10
N CYS A 249 -8.80 17.17 13.94
CA CYS A 249 -8.84 16.37 12.71
C CYS A 249 -10.26 15.84 12.46
N ILE A 250 -10.90 15.27 13.49
CA ILE A 250 -12.28 14.80 13.43
C ILE A 250 -13.20 15.92 12.94
N LYS A 251 -13.11 17.11 13.56
CA LYS A 251 -13.91 18.26 13.15
C LYS A 251 -13.72 18.64 11.69
N GLU A 252 -12.47 18.66 11.20
CA GLU A 252 -12.15 19.00 9.81
C GLU A 252 -12.84 18.05 8.81
N TYR A 253 -12.81 16.74 9.09
CA TYR A 253 -13.42 15.74 8.21
C TYR A 253 -14.94 15.66 8.38
N ASP A 254 -15.47 15.84 9.59
CA ASP A 254 -16.91 15.94 9.84
C ASP A 254 -17.52 17.14 9.08
N ASP A 255 -16.86 18.31 9.13
CA ASP A 255 -17.27 19.52 8.38
C ASP A 255 -17.26 19.28 6.85
N ALA A 256 -16.45 18.34 6.37
CA ALA A 256 -16.38 17.92 4.98
C ALA A 256 -17.33 16.76 4.61
N GLY A 257 -18.07 16.22 5.59
CA GLY A 257 -18.93 15.05 5.40
C GLY A 257 -18.16 13.77 5.10
N LYS A 258 -16.98 13.60 5.72
CA LYS A 258 -16.06 12.49 5.53
C LYS A 258 -15.70 11.85 6.88
N ASP A 259 -15.31 10.57 6.85
CA ASP A 259 -14.70 9.96 8.03
C ASP A 259 -13.27 10.49 8.20
N THR A 260 -12.78 10.51 9.43
CA THR A 260 -11.35 10.79 9.69
C THR A 260 -10.49 9.71 9.01
N PRO A 261 -9.36 10.03 8.36
CA PRO A 261 -8.60 9.06 7.56
C PRO A 261 -8.19 7.79 8.31
N CYS A 262 -7.77 7.90 9.58
CA CYS A 262 -7.44 6.71 10.38
C CYS A 262 -8.64 5.79 10.62
N VAL A 263 -9.87 6.32 10.63
CA VAL A 263 -11.12 5.56 10.74
C VAL A 263 -11.50 4.98 9.38
N GLY A 264 -11.54 5.82 8.35
CA GLY A 264 -11.97 5.43 7.01
C GLY A 264 -11.05 4.41 6.32
N ASP A 265 -9.75 4.47 6.58
CA ASP A 265 -8.75 3.60 5.94
C ASP A 265 -8.20 2.51 6.86
N CYS A 266 -8.70 2.40 8.10
CA CYS A 266 -8.38 1.27 8.95
C CYS A 266 -8.86 -0.03 8.29
N THR A 267 -7.97 -1.01 8.18
CA THR A 267 -8.30 -2.33 7.62
C THR A 267 -9.01 -3.24 8.62
N ALA A 268 -9.08 -2.83 9.89
CA ALA A 268 -9.55 -3.68 10.96
C ALA A 268 -10.42 -2.99 12.02
N GLU A 269 -11.08 -1.86 11.68
CA GLU A 269 -11.99 -1.15 12.60
C GLU A 269 -11.39 -0.84 13.99
N VAL A 270 -10.06 -0.64 14.05
CA VAL A 270 -9.37 -0.23 15.27
C VAL A 270 -9.80 1.17 15.66
N HIS A 271 -9.82 2.11 14.71
CA HIS A 271 -10.07 3.51 14.97
C HIS A 271 -11.56 3.83 14.88
N GLN A 272 -12.07 4.57 15.86
CA GLN A 272 -13.47 5.00 15.92
C GLN A 272 -13.58 6.45 16.35
N THR A 273 -14.68 7.09 15.98
CA THR A 273 -15.07 8.39 16.55
C THR A 273 -16.32 8.22 17.40
N LEU A 274 -16.21 8.51 18.69
CA LEU A 274 -17.29 8.37 19.66
C LEU A 274 -17.79 9.74 20.12
N GLY A 275 -19.01 9.78 20.67
CA GLY A 275 -19.66 11.01 21.13
C GLY A 275 -20.54 11.67 20.06
N GLN A 276 -21.59 12.38 20.48
CA GLN A 276 -22.51 13.06 19.55
C GLN A 276 -22.11 14.52 19.29
N ASN A 277 -21.92 15.30 20.36
CA ASN A 277 -21.57 16.73 20.29
C ASN A 277 -20.09 17.01 20.59
N ASP A 278 -19.43 16.12 21.34
CA ASP A 278 -18.01 16.19 21.69
C ASP A 278 -17.32 14.93 21.15
N ARG A 279 -17.16 14.92 19.81
CA ARG A 279 -16.61 13.79 19.09
C ARG A 279 -15.13 13.63 19.43
N HIS A 280 -14.75 12.45 19.89
CA HIS A 280 -13.38 12.10 20.26
C HIS A 280 -12.95 10.78 19.63
N HIS A 281 -11.64 10.63 19.48
CA HIS A 281 -11.04 9.41 18.92
C HIS A 281 -10.99 8.32 19.99
N ALA A 282 -11.34 7.09 19.61
CA ALA A 282 -11.24 5.91 20.44
C ALA A 282 -10.64 4.76 19.62
N MET A 283 -10.05 3.77 20.30
CA MET A 283 -9.37 2.65 19.66
C MET A 283 -9.79 1.32 20.27
N ALA A 284 -10.22 0.38 19.42
CA ALA A 284 -10.40 -1.05 19.71
C ALA A 284 -9.13 -1.80 19.27
N LEU A 285 -8.09 -1.73 20.09
CA LEU A 285 -6.75 -2.19 19.73
C LEU A 285 -6.66 -3.71 19.52
N GLU A 286 -7.56 -4.47 20.14
CA GLU A 286 -7.70 -5.92 20.00
C GLU A 286 -8.01 -6.38 18.56
N ASN A 287 -8.53 -5.48 17.73
CA ASN A 287 -8.82 -5.78 16.32
C ASN A 287 -7.58 -5.62 15.42
N CYS A 288 -6.49 -5.03 15.91
CA CYS A 288 -5.40 -4.59 15.04
C CYS A 288 -4.74 -5.76 14.30
N VAL A 289 -4.63 -5.63 12.97
CA VAL A 289 -3.93 -6.60 12.11
C VAL A 289 -2.48 -6.20 11.81
N GLN A 290 -1.95 -5.20 12.53
CA GLN A 290 -0.57 -4.73 12.44
C GLN A 290 -0.14 -4.23 11.04
N CYS A 291 -1.07 -3.78 10.21
CA CYS A 291 -0.76 -3.29 8.86
C CYS A 291 -0.04 -1.94 8.84
N THR A 292 -0.07 -1.16 9.95
CA THR A 292 0.52 0.19 10.09
C THR A 292 -0.10 1.31 9.22
N THR A 293 -1.20 1.04 8.50
CA THR A 293 -1.87 2.03 7.64
C THR A 293 -2.22 3.32 8.38
N CYS A 294 -2.74 3.23 9.61
CA CYS A 294 -3.18 4.39 10.38
C CYS A 294 -2.09 5.42 10.67
N GLU A 295 -0.85 4.98 10.86
CA GLU A 295 0.32 5.86 11.03
C GLU A 295 0.64 6.59 9.71
N ILE A 296 0.58 5.88 8.59
CA ILE A 296 0.91 6.41 7.26
C ILE A 296 -0.12 7.45 6.80
N VAL A 297 -1.41 7.19 7.03
CA VAL A 297 -2.51 8.05 6.56
C VAL A 297 -2.86 9.18 7.54
N CYS A 298 -2.30 9.19 8.76
CA CYS A 298 -2.59 10.24 9.75
C CYS A 298 -2.14 11.62 9.22
N PRO A 299 -3.07 12.57 8.94
CA PRO A 299 -2.69 13.86 8.34
C PRO A 299 -1.80 14.73 9.23
N TYR A 300 -1.83 14.46 10.53
CA TYR A 300 -1.16 15.24 11.57
C TYR A 300 0.01 14.50 12.23
N GLU A 301 0.36 13.29 11.76
CA GLU A 301 1.42 12.46 12.36
C GLU A 301 1.24 12.24 13.87
N ASN A 302 -0.02 12.13 14.29
CA ASN A 302 -0.41 12.03 15.70
C ASN A 302 -0.56 10.60 16.21
N LEU A 303 -0.38 9.61 15.32
CA LEU A 303 -0.50 8.18 15.62
C LEU A 303 0.82 7.47 15.33
N ARG A 304 1.24 6.59 16.23
CA ARG A 304 2.44 5.75 16.05
C ARG A 304 2.13 4.30 16.39
N VAL A 305 2.40 3.39 15.47
CA VAL A 305 2.33 1.96 15.72
C VAL A 305 3.66 1.49 16.30
N ARG A 306 3.57 0.78 17.42
CA ARG A 306 4.68 0.12 18.12
C ARG A 306 4.56 -1.39 17.93
N ALA A 307 5.67 -2.07 18.15
CA ALA A 307 5.63 -3.53 18.27
C ALA A 307 4.71 -3.91 19.44
N ALA A 308 3.79 -4.85 19.18
CA ALA A 308 3.00 -5.47 20.23
C ALA A 308 3.86 -6.46 21.04
N LEU A 309 3.33 -6.95 22.16
CA LEU A 309 3.98 -8.01 22.92
C LEU A 309 4.10 -9.30 22.08
N HIS A 310 5.09 -10.12 22.43
CA HIS A 310 5.32 -11.38 21.72
C HIS A 310 4.06 -12.26 21.72
N GLY A 311 3.70 -12.77 20.54
CA GLY A 311 2.52 -13.60 20.34
C GLY A 311 1.22 -12.82 20.13
N TYR A 312 1.25 -11.48 20.18
CA TYR A 312 0.08 -10.65 19.87
C TYR A 312 0.03 -10.27 18.40
N GLY A 313 -1.19 -10.10 17.90
CA GLY A 313 -1.44 -9.78 16.49
C GLY A 313 -2.33 -10.79 15.78
N PRO A 314 -2.47 -10.65 14.46
CA PRO A 314 -3.23 -11.56 13.62
C PRO A 314 -2.52 -12.92 13.47
N ASP A 315 -3.30 -13.98 13.27
CA ASP A 315 -2.78 -15.29 12.88
C ASP A 315 -2.66 -15.40 11.36
N PHE A 316 -1.46 -15.08 10.87
CA PHE A 316 -1.09 -15.20 9.46
C PHE A 316 -0.74 -16.63 9.00
N SER A 317 -0.93 -17.66 9.83
CA SER A 317 -0.64 -19.04 9.43
C SER A 317 -1.42 -19.43 8.17
N GLY A 318 -0.68 -19.75 7.10
CA GLY A 318 -1.25 -20.14 5.80
C GLY A 318 -1.61 -18.99 4.86
N MET A 319 -1.17 -17.76 5.15
CA MET A 319 -1.24 -16.59 4.25
C MET A 319 0.09 -16.32 3.54
#